data_AF-A0AAV4YRV6-F1
#
_entry.id   AF-A0AAV4YRV6-F1
#
_cell.length_a   1.000
_cell.length_b   1.000
_cell.length_c   1.000
_cell.angle_alpha   90.00
_cell.angle_beta   90.00
_cell.angle_gamma   90.00
#
_symmetry.space_group_name_H-M   'P 1'
#
loop_
_entity.id
_entity.type
_entity.pdbx_description
1 polymer ?
#
loop_
_entity_poly.entity_id
_entity_poly.type
_entity_poly.pdbx_seq_one_letter_code
_entity_poly.pdbx_strand_id
1 'polypeptide(L)'
;MWMTVVDGFKTKTIGKWAKRHLANGSAVISDELSRFRAVKEANCEYLSVVTGGNLDLLEHLAFNWVSTIIGSVQNSLRSSCHTLGTKPLPNHLTE
;
A
#
# COMPACT_ATOMS: atom_id res chain seq x y z
N MET A 1 -4.95 -10.61 5.36
CA MET A 1 -4.72 -9.69 4.23
C MET A 1 -3.88 -10.41 3.18
N TRP A 2 -4.36 -10.56 1.94
CA TRP A 2 -3.55 -11.14 0.86
C TRP A 2 -2.70 -10.05 0.22
N MET A 3 -1.39 -10.14 0.43
CA MET A 3 -0.42 -9.26 -0.21
C MET A 3 0.05 -9.90 -1.50
N THR A 4 -0.07 -9.17 -2.62
CA THR A 4 0.47 -9.61 -3.91
C THR A 4 1.89 -9.10 -4.04
N VAL A 5 2.84 -10.00 -4.24
CA VAL A 5 4.23 -9.60 -4.55
C VAL A 5 4.25 -8.93 -5.91
N VAL A 6 4.82 -7.73 -5.96
CA VAL A 6 5.03 -6.98 -7.19
C VAL A 6 6.51 -6.86 -7.47
N ASP A 7 6.89 -6.76 -8.75
CA ASP A 7 8.26 -6.57 -9.23
C ASP A 7 8.81 -5.14 -8.95
N GLY A 8 8.30 -4.51 -7.89
CA GLY A 8 8.65 -3.17 -7.44
C GLY A 8 7.63 -2.09 -7.76
N PHE A 9 7.85 -0.91 -7.17
CA PHE A 9 7.07 0.28 -7.41
C PHE A 9 7.43 0.84 -8.79
N LYS A 10 6.73 0.40 -9.84
CA LYS A 10 6.95 0.76 -11.24
C LYS A 10 5.65 1.29 -11.85
N THR A 11 5.72 2.28 -12.74
CA THR A 11 4.55 2.85 -13.44
C THR A 11 3.68 1.78 -14.09
N LYS A 12 4.30 0.83 -14.80
CA LYS A 12 3.58 -0.31 -15.43
C LYS A 12 2.86 -1.20 -14.43
N THR A 13 3.45 -1.43 -13.25
CA THR A 13 2.85 -2.21 -12.18
C THR A 13 1.62 -1.50 -11.62
N ILE A 14 1.74 -0.19 -11.33
CA ILE A 14 0.63 0.61 -10.81
C ILE A 14 -0.51 0.70 -11.83
N GLY A 15 -0.22 0.90 -13.12
CA GLY A 15 -1.24 0.92 -14.17
C GLY A 15 -2.00 -0.40 -14.29
N LYS A 16 -1.29 -1.55 -14.24
CA LYS A 16 -1.93 -2.88 -14.21
C LYS A 16 -2.80 -3.09 -12.98
N TRP A 17 -2.29 -2.69 -11.81
CA TRP A 17 -3.03 -2.77 -10.56
C TRP A 17 -4.31 -1.92 -10.61
N ALA A 18 -4.21 -0.67 -11.10
CA ALA A 18 -5.34 0.24 -11.22
C ALA A 18 -6.43 -0.33 -12.14
N LYS A 19 -6.07 -0.83 -13.33
CA LYS A 19 -7.03 -1.44 -14.28
C LYS A 19 -7.77 -2.65 -13.69
N ARG A 20 -7.13 -3.38 -12.79
CA ARG A 20 -7.72 -4.58 -12.17
C ARG A 20 -8.60 -4.26 -10.97
N HIS A 21 -8.29 -3.20 -10.23
CA HIS A 21 -8.85 -2.99 -8.89
C HIS A 21 -9.63 -1.68 -8.73
N LEU A 22 -9.49 -0.72 -9.63
CA LEU A 22 -10.23 0.55 -9.58
C LEU A 22 -11.37 0.55 -10.60
N ALA A 23 -12.48 1.14 -10.21
CA ALA A 23 -13.58 1.40 -11.13
C ALA A 23 -13.23 2.58 -12.06
N ASN A 24 -13.78 2.55 -13.27
CA ASN A 24 -13.72 3.67 -14.20
C ASN A 24 -14.28 4.96 -13.53
N GLY A 25 -13.60 6.09 -13.70
CA GLY A 25 -13.98 7.37 -13.10
C GLY A 25 -13.61 7.53 -11.62
N SER A 26 -12.91 6.56 -11.01
CA SER A 26 -12.44 6.69 -9.63
C SER A 26 -11.47 7.87 -9.49
N ALA A 27 -11.60 8.64 -8.42
CA ALA A 27 -10.63 9.66 -8.05
C ALA A 27 -9.50 9.06 -7.19
N VAL A 28 -8.27 9.21 -7.64
CA VAL A 28 -7.06 8.78 -6.94
C VAL A 28 -6.31 9.99 -6.43
N ILE A 29 -6.18 10.10 -5.11
CA ILE A 29 -5.41 11.14 -4.43
C ILE A 29 -4.12 10.52 -3.92
N SER A 30 -2.97 11.14 -4.22
CA SER A 30 -1.66 10.68 -3.75
C SER A 30 -0.74 11.85 -3.45
N ASP A 31 0.25 11.61 -2.58
CA ASP A 31 1.48 12.41 -2.56
C ASP A 31 2.16 12.34 -3.94
N GLU A 32 2.81 13.42 -4.36
CA GLU A 32 3.33 13.59 -5.73
C GLU A 32 4.47 12.61 -6.07
N LEU A 33 4.14 11.33 -6.23
CA LEU A 33 5.01 10.30 -6.76
C LEU A 33 4.60 10.05 -8.21
N SER A 34 5.52 10.36 -9.12
CA SER A 34 5.34 10.29 -10.57
C SER A 34 4.73 8.99 -11.09
N ARG A 35 4.91 7.88 -10.39
CA ARG A 35 4.40 6.56 -10.76
C ARG A 35 2.88 6.42 -10.62
N PHE A 36 2.24 7.16 -9.73
CA PHE A 36 0.78 7.12 -9.59
C PHE A 36 0.03 7.75 -10.76
N ARG A 37 0.71 8.55 -11.61
CA ARG A 37 0.11 9.04 -12.86
C ARG A 37 -0.39 7.91 -13.78
N ALA A 38 0.13 6.70 -13.62
CA ALA A 38 -0.30 5.51 -14.35
C ALA A 38 -1.78 5.13 -14.15
N VAL A 39 -2.43 5.58 -13.06
CA VAL A 39 -3.85 5.31 -12.82
C VAL A 39 -4.75 5.94 -13.89
N LYS A 40 -4.28 6.99 -14.57
CA LYS A 40 -4.98 7.58 -15.72
C LYS A 40 -5.17 6.58 -16.87
N GLU A 41 -4.28 5.59 -17.00
CA GLU A 41 -4.46 4.51 -17.99
C GLU A 41 -5.65 3.60 -17.70
N ALA A 42 -6.19 3.64 -16.46
CA ALA A 42 -7.40 2.93 -16.04
C ALA A 42 -8.66 3.82 -16.12
N ASN A 43 -8.56 4.98 -16.77
CA ASN A 43 -9.61 6.01 -16.83
C ASN A 43 -10.03 6.51 -15.43
N CYS A 44 -9.06 6.56 -14.51
CA CYS A 44 -9.22 7.20 -13.21
C CYS A 44 -8.78 8.66 -13.27
N GLU A 45 -9.41 9.51 -12.47
CA GLU A 45 -8.92 10.86 -12.21
C GLU A 45 -7.73 10.80 -11.23
N TYR A 46 -6.70 11.60 -11.49
CA TYR A 46 -5.52 11.65 -10.62
C TYR A 46 -5.32 13.06 -10.08
N LEU A 47 -5.44 13.16 -8.77
CA LEU A 47 -5.23 14.37 -7.99
C LEU A 47 -3.91 14.22 -7.23
N SER A 48 -2.93 15.04 -7.62
CA SER A 48 -1.63 15.05 -6.96
C SER A 48 -1.62 16.12 -5.87
N VAL A 49 -1.23 15.73 -4.66
CA VAL A 49 -1.09 16.64 -3.52
C VAL A 49 0.39 16.80 -3.21
N VAL A 50 0.87 18.03 -3.20
CA VAL A 50 2.27 18.35 -2.86
C VAL A 50 2.36 18.48 -1.35
N THR A 51 2.73 17.39 -0.67
CA THR A 51 2.90 17.37 0.80
C THR A 51 4.23 18.02 1.24
N GLY A 52 4.97 18.65 0.33
CA GLY A 52 6.26 19.29 0.60
C GLY A 52 6.15 20.49 1.55
N GLY A 53 6.26 20.23 2.85
CA GLY A 53 6.42 21.25 3.90
C GLY A 53 5.14 21.91 4.40
N ASN A 54 3.97 21.56 3.87
CA ASN A 54 2.70 22.13 4.30
C ASN A 54 1.97 21.18 5.26
N LEU A 55 2.07 21.47 6.56
CA LEU A 55 1.50 20.67 7.65
C LEU A 55 -0.04 20.57 7.56
N ASP A 56 -0.68 21.55 6.93
CA ASP A 56 -2.14 21.58 6.76
C ASP A 56 -2.65 20.41 5.89
N LEU A 57 -1.78 19.84 5.05
CA LEU A 57 -2.10 18.66 4.23
C LEU A 57 -1.97 17.35 5.00
N LEU A 58 -1.20 17.32 6.09
CA LEU A 58 -1.21 16.20 7.05
C LEU A 58 -2.54 16.15 7.83
N GLU A 59 -3.23 17.28 7.98
CA GLU A 59 -4.56 17.33 8.62
C GLU A 59 -5.69 16.84 7.71
N HIS A 60 -5.44 16.65 6.42
CA HIS A 60 -6.46 16.13 5.51
C HIS A 60 -6.82 14.70 5.91
N LEU A 61 -8.08 14.49 6.29
CA LEU A 61 -8.61 13.26 6.89
C LEU A 61 -8.25 11.98 6.10
N ALA A 62 -8.17 12.07 4.77
CA ALA A 62 -7.78 10.94 3.92
C ALA A 62 -6.33 10.48 4.18
N PHE A 63 -5.37 11.39 4.36
CA PHE A 63 -3.97 11.03 4.61
C PHE A 63 -3.76 10.50 6.04
N ASN A 64 -4.56 10.96 7.01
CA ASN A 64 -4.58 10.40 8.37
C ASN A 64 -5.06 8.94 8.38
N TRP A 65 -6.13 8.65 7.63
CA TRP A 65 -6.62 7.28 7.47
C TRP A 65 -5.60 6.37 6.80
N VAL A 66 -4.96 6.84 5.71
CA VAL A 66 -3.88 6.09 5.04
C VAL A 66 -2.73 5.81 5.99
N SER A 67 -2.28 6.81 6.76
CA SER A 67 -1.20 6.66 7.74
C SER A 67 -1.55 5.63 8.83
N THR A 68 -2.81 5.62 9.29
CA THR A 68 -3.31 4.64 10.27
C THR A 68 -3.29 3.22 9.69
N ILE A 69 -3.77 3.03 8.46
CA ILE A 69 -3.75 1.73 7.79
C ILE A 69 -2.31 1.24 7.61
N ILE A 70 -1.40 2.10 7.14
CA ILE A 70 0.03 1.77 6.98
C ILE A 70 0.64 1.36 8.33
N GLY A 71 0.37 2.11 9.40
CA GLY A 71 0.83 1.79 10.75
C GLY A 71 0.33 0.42 11.23
N SER A 72 -0.94 0.09 10.97
CA SER A 72 -1.52 -1.21 11.31
C SER A 72 -0.85 -2.36 10.54
N VAL A 73 -0.60 -2.17 9.25
CA VAL A 73 0.12 -3.14 8.41
C VAL A 73 1.56 -3.33 8.89
N GLN A 74 2.28 -2.25 9.19
CA GLN A 74 3.64 -2.31 9.73
C GLN A 74 3.69 -3.04 11.08
N ASN A 75 2.74 -2.76 11.97
CA ASN A 75 2.66 -3.42 13.26
C ASN A 75 2.38 -4.93 13.12
N SER A 76 1.47 -5.29 12.21
CA SER A 76 1.13 -6.69 11.92
C SER A 76 2.33 -7.45 11.34
N LEU A 77 3.09 -6.82 10.43
CA LEU A 77 4.33 -7.39 9.88
C LEU A 77 5.40 -7.55 10.96
N ARG A 78 5.60 -6.53 11.80
CA ARG A 78 6.58 -6.57 12.90
C ARG A 78 6.27 -7.70 13.89
N SER A 79 5.01 -7.85 14.29
CA SER A 79 4.55 -8.94 15.16
C SER A 79 4.78 -10.32 14.52
N SER A 80 4.50 -10.46 13.23
CA SER A 80 4.70 -11.72 12.49
C SER A 80 6.18 -12.07 12.35
N CYS A 81 7.03 -11.09 12.08
CA CYS A 81 8.48 -11.28 11.95
C CYS A 81 9.17 -11.58 13.29
N HIS A 82 8.66 -11.06 14.42
CA HIS A 82 9.15 -11.46 15.76
C HIS A 82 8.77 -12.91 16.12
N THR A 83 7.79 -13.50 15.45
CA THR A 83 7.38 -14.90 15.66
C THR A 83 8.22 -15.89 14.83
N LEU A 84 9.12 -15.41 13.97
CA LEU A 84 10.14 -16.23 13.31
C LEU A 84 11.37 -16.40 14.22
N GLY A 85 11.13 -16.86 15.44
CA GLY A 85 12.16 -17.50 16.24
C GLY A 85 12.59 -18.78 15.54
N THR A 86 13.91 -18.92 15.36
CA THR A 86 14.63 -20.13 14.92
C THR A 86 13.91 -21.41 15.34
N LYS A 87 13.33 -22.16 14.39
CA LYS A 87 12.67 -23.45 14.68
C LYS A 87 13.61 -24.60 14.32
N PRO A 88 13.51 -25.72 15.05
CA PRO A 88 13.08 -26.92 14.35
C PRO A 88 11.71 -27.41 14.84
N LEU A 89 10.99 -28.02 13.90
CA LEU A 89 9.63 -28.53 14.03
C LEU A 89 9.44 -29.46 15.25
N PRO A 90 8.24 -29.49 15.86
CA PRO A 90 7.91 -30.50 16.86
C PRO A 90 7.80 -31.87 16.19
N ASN A 91 8.79 -32.73 16.43
CA ASN A 91 8.60 -34.18 16.32
C ASN A 91 7.99 -34.66 17.63
N HIS A 92 6.65 -34.68 17.71
CA HIS A 92 5.94 -35.53 18.66
C HIS A 92 4.78 -36.23 17.93
N LEU A 93 5.17 -37.02 16.92
CA LEU A 93 4.48 -38.27 16.58
C LEU A 93 5.33 -39.40 17.16
N THR A 94 5.26 -39.65 18.46
CA THR A 94 5.61 -40.96 19.05
C THR A 94 4.93 -41.08 20.40
N GLU A 95 4.00 -42.05 20.44
CA GLU A 95 3.24 -42.62 21.58
C GLU A 95 2.15 -41.78 22.27
#